data_AF-A0AAV9BGW7-F1
#
_entry.id   AF-A0AAV9BGW7-F1
#
_cell.length_a   1.000
_cell.length_b   1.000
_cell.length_c   1.000
_cell.angle_alpha   90.00
_cell.angle_beta   90.00
_cell.angle_gamma   90.00
#
_symmetry.space_group_name_H-M   'P 1'
#
loop_
_entity.id
_entity.type
_entity.pdbx_description
1 polymer ?
#
loop_
_entity_poly.entity_id
_entity_poly.type
_entity_poly.pdbx_seq_one_letter_code
_entity_poly.pdbx_strand_id
1 'polypeptide(L)'
;MVRSFIEKPNCIILAISPANQDLATSDAIKISREVDPKGERTFGVLTKIDLMDRGTDAVDILEGKSYKLQFPWFGVVNRSQADINKSVDMIAARRKEREYFANSPEYKHMAHRMGSEHLGKMLSKHLESVIKSRIPGLQSLINKSVIELESELSRLGKPIAADAGGKLYMIVEICRTFDQIYKEHLDGVRPGGDKIYNVFDNQLPAALTRLQFDKQLAMENVRKLITEADGYQPHLIAPEQGYRRLIESSLISIRGPAEAAVEAVHSLLKDLIHKAISETLELRQYPTLRVEVGNAALDSLDRMREESKKATLKLVDMECSYLTVDFFRKLPQDVEKGGNPTHSIFDRYNDSYLRRIGTTVLSYVNMVCASLRNSIPKSIVYCQVREAKRTLLDHFLTELGKMEPKQLASLLNEDPAVMERRTALSKRLELYKAAQNEIDAVAWSK
;
A
#
# COMPACT_ATOMS: atom_id res chain seq x y z
N MET A 1 25.17 8.97 -46.64
CA MET A 1 25.73 9.58 -45.40
C MET A 1 25.06 10.91 -45.06
N VAL A 2 24.89 11.88 -45.98
CA VAL A 2 24.21 13.16 -45.66
C VAL A 2 22.72 13.00 -45.35
N ARG A 3 21.99 12.17 -46.13
CA ARG A 3 20.54 11.93 -45.98
C ARG A 3 20.12 11.55 -44.55
N SER A 4 20.87 10.69 -43.85
CA SER A 4 20.55 10.27 -42.47
C SER A 4 20.54 11.41 -41.43
N PHE A 5 21.17 12.55 -41.73
CA PHE A 5 21.14 13.73 -40.88
C PHE A 5 20.02 14.70 -41.29
N ILE A 6 19.84 14.92 -42.59
CA ILE A 6 18.88 15.92 -43.11
C ILE A 6 17.43 15.41 -43.20
N GLU A 7 17.21 14.10 -43.18
CA GLU A 7 15.87 13.49 -43.13
C GLU A 7 15.14 13.77 -41.82
N LYS A 8 15.88 14.00 -40.73
CA LYS A 8 15.29 14.34 -39.44
C LYS A 8 14.62 15.72 -39.54
N PRO A 9 13.33 15.87 -39.17
CA PRO A 9 12.62 17.14 -39.29
C PRO A 9 13.21 18.24 -38.38
N ASN A 10 13.88 17.85 -37.29
CA ASN A 10 14.55 18.76 -36.36
C ASN A 10 16.01 19.01 -36.77
N CYS A 11 16.24 19.54 -37.97
CA CYS A 11 17.55 20.04 -38.36
C CYS A 11 17.45 21.24 -39.31
N ILE A 12 18.45 22.11 -39.26
CA ILE A 12 18.61 23.23 -40.19
C ILE A 12 19.52 22.76 -41.34
N ILE A 13 19.10 22.97 -42.58
CA ILE A 13 19.87 22.62 -43.77
C ILE A 13 20.53 23.89 -44.30
N LEU A 14 21.86 23.89 -44.38
CA LEU A 14 22.63 24.97 -45.00
C LEU A 14 23.09 24.50 -46.39
N ALA A 15 22.39 24.91 -47.43
CA ALA A 15 22.67 24.52 -48.80
C ALA A 15 23.70 25.49 -49.42
N ILE A 16 24.97 25.11 -49.33
CA ILE A 16 26.10 25.92 -49.80
C ILE A 16 26.36 25.61 -51.27
N SER A 17 26.38 26.64 -52.11
CA SER A 17 26.74 26.55 -53.53
C SER A 17 27.78 27.62 -53.88
N PRO A 18 28.78 27.32 -54.72
CA PRO A 18 29.71 28.34 -55.18
C PRO A 18 29.07 29.19 -56.29
N ALA A 19 29.32 30.50 -56.29
CA ALA A 19 28.70 31.45 -57.20
C ALA A 19 29.25 31.39 -58.63
N ASN A 20 30.39 30.74 -58.83
CA ASN A 20 31.00 30.53 -60.14
C ASN A 20 30.46 29.29 -60.89
N GLN A 21 29.45 28.61 -60.33
CA GLN A 21 28.79 27.47 -60.97
C GLN A 21 27.29 27.75 -61.09
N ASP A 22 26.66 27.14 -62.10
CA ASP A 22 25.21 27.26 -62.28
C ASP A 22 24.46 26.57 -61.12
N LEU A 23 23.57 27.31 -60.48
CA LEU A 23 22.80 26.88 -59.33
C LEU A 23 21.91 25.66 -59.66
N ALA A 24 21.43 25.54 -60.91
CA ALA A 24 20.61 24.41 -61.34
C ALA A 24 21.36 23.07 -61.25
N THR A 25 22.70 23.10 -61.25
CA THR A 25 23.56 21.92 -61.12
C THR A 25 23.92 21.59 -59.67
N SER A 26 23.56 22.43 -58.70
CA SER A 26 23.94 22.25 -57.29
C SER A 26 23.32 21.02 -56.64
N ASP A 27 24.16 20.05 -56.24
CA ASP A 27 23.75 18.86 -55.52
C ASP A 27 23.18 19.18 -54.13
N ALA A 28 23.70 20.23 -53.47
CA ALA A 28 23.22 20.66 -52.16
C ALA A 28 21.75 21.10 -52.20
N ILE A 29 21.34 21.78 -53.29
CA ILE A 29 19.96 22.23 -53.50
C ILE A 29 19.05 21.08 -53.94
N LYS A 30 19.54 20.17 -54.78
CA LYS A 30 18.77 18.98 -55.17
C LYS A 30 18.46 18.10 -53.96
N ILE A 31 19.47 17.78 -53.16
CA ILE A 31 19.33 16.93 -51.98
C ILE A 31 18.48 17.59 -50.90
N SER A 32 18.59 18.92 -50.68
CA SER A 32 17.76 19.61 -49.71
C SER A 32 16.28 19.62 -50.13
N ARG A 33 15.98 19.79 -51.41
CA ARG A 33 14.61 19.78 -51.94
C ARG A 33 13.90 18.44 -51.81
N GLU A 34 14.65 17.33 -51.87
CA GLU A 34 14.09 15.99 -51.66
C GLU A 34 13.54 15.81 -50.23
N VAL A 35 14.20 16.40 -49.23
CA VAL A 35 13.84 16.25 -47.80
C VAL A 35 13.12 17.46 -47.20
N ASP A 36 13.12 18.60 -47.90
CA ASP A 36 12.43 19.83 -47.55
C ASP A 36 11.86 20.52 -48.83
N PRO A 37 10.82 19.95 -49.46
CA PRO A 37 10.25 20.49 -50.70
C PRO A 37 9.68 21.90 -50.56
N LYS A 38 9.27 22.27 -49.33
CA LYS A 38 8.69 23.58 -49.01
C LYS A 38 9.74 24.63 -48.65
N GLY A 39 10.99 24.23 -48.39
CA GLY A 39 12.09 25.12 -48.00
C GLY A 39 11.93 25.71 -46.59
N GLU A 40 11.16 25.07 -45.70
CA GLU A 40 10.82 25.60 -44.36
C GLU A 40 12.00 25.59 -43.38
N ARG A 41 13.07 24.85 -43.70
CA ARG A 41 14.27 24.69 -42.85
C ARG A 41 15.58 24.73 -43.65
N THR A 42 15.53 25.22 -44.88
CA THR A 42 16.68 25.26 -45.81
C THR A 42 17.13 26.69 -46.10
N PHE A 43 18.39 26.98 -45.78
CA PHE A 43 19.06 28.25 -46.02
C PHE A 43 19.99 28.14 -47.22
N GLY A 44 19.79 28.99 -48.23
CA GLY A 44 20.67 29.07 -49.39
C GLY A 44 21.88 29.96 -49.11
N VAL A 45 23.09 29.43 -49.31
CA VAL A 45 24.33 30.19 -49.14
C VAL A 45 25.15 30.15 -50.42
N LEU A 46 25.46 31.33 -50.96
CA LEU A 46 26.38 31.49 -52.07
C LEU A 46 27.76 31.88 -51.56
N THR A 47 28.77 31.08 -51.88
CA THR A 47 30.17 31.36 -51.56
C THR A 47 30.98 31.66 -52.83
N LYS A 48 32.22 32.15 -52.68
CA LYS A 48 33.11 32.48 -53.81
C LYS A 48 32.53 33.51 -54.79
N ILE A 49 31.72 34.46 -54.28
CA ILE A 49 31.13 35.54 -55.09
C ILE A 49 32.22 36.47 -55.65
N ASP A 50 33.35 36.55 -54.95
CA ASP A 50 34.55 37.27 -55.37
C ASP A 50 35.30 36.64 -56.56
N LEU A 51 35.00 35.37 -56.90
CA LEU A 51 35.64 34.62 -57.98
C LEU A 51 34.73 34.43 -59.20
N MET A 52 33.69 35.24 -59.35
CA MET A 52 32.82 35.22 -60.53
C MET A 52 33.51 35.83 -61.76
N ASP A 53 33.08 35.39 -62.95
CA ASP A 53 33.61 35.89 -64.21
C ASP A 53 33.22 37.36 -64.42
N ARG A 54 34.15 38.16 -64.96
CA ARG A 54 33.92 39.59 -65.20
C ARG A 54 32.73 39.81 -66.13
N GLY A 55 31.76 40.62 -65.68
CA GLY A 55 30.52 40.88 -66.41
C GLY A 55 29.35 39.97 -66.02
N THR A 56 29.55 39.06 -65.05
CA THR A 56 28.47 38.26 -64.44
C THR A 56 28.27 38.66 -62.98
N ASP A 57 27.03 38.53 -62.48
CA ASP A 57 26.67 38.78 -61.09
C ASP A 57 25.70 37.71 -60.57
N ALA A 58 25.58 37.63 -59.24
CA ALA A 58 24.69 36.71 -58.56
C ALA A 58 23.45 37.42 -57.98
N VAL A 59 23.09 38.62 -58.46
CA VAL A 59 22.02 39.44 -57.88
C VAL A 59 20.68 38.72 -57.97
N ASP A 60 20.34 38.12 -59.12
CA ASP A 60 19.07 37.41 -59.31
C ASP A 60 18.94 36.18 -58.39
N ILE A 61 20.05 35.52 -58.06
CA ILE A 61 20.05 34.41 -57.11
C ILE A 61 19.89 34.94 -55.68
N LEU A 62 20.67 35.95 -55.30
CA LEU A 62 20.65 36.54 -53.97
C LEU A 62 19.31 37.21 -53.63
N GLU A 63 18.62 37.77 -54.62
CA GLU A 63 17.26 38.31 -54.49
C GLU A 63 16.18 37.21 -54.51
N GLY A 64 16.55 35.96 -54.79
CA GLY A 64 15.64 34.81 -54.82
C GLY A 64 14.75 34.76 -56.07
N LYS A 65 15.10 35.49 -57.14
CA LYS A 65 14.38 35.48 -58.43
C LYS A 65 14.67 34.20 -59.21
N SER A 66 15.93 33.75 -59.24
CA SER A 66 16.33 32.54 -59.96
C SER A 66 15.89 31.26 -59.24
N TYR A 67 15.97 31.23 -57.91
CA TYR A 67 15.53 30.10 -57.10
C TYR A 67 14.91 30.57 -55.79
N LYS A 68 13.62 30.34 -55.62
CA LYS A 68 12.87 30.81 -54.45
C LYS A 68 12.97 29.83 -53.28
N LEU A 69 13.48 30.30 -52.15
CA LEU A 69 13.44 29.65 -50.84
C LEU A 69 12.55 30.45 -49.88
N GLN A 70 12.11 29.86 -48.77
CA GLN A 70 11.38 30.59 -47.73
C GLN A 70 12.29 31.57 -46.98
N PHE A 71 13.55 31.20 -46.81
CA PHE A 71 14.59 32.08 -46.28
C PHE A 71 15.33 32.79 -47.41
N PRO A 72 15.80 34.03 -47.20
CA PRO A 72 16.59 34.74 -48.18
C PRO A 72 17.91 34.02 -48.46
N TRP A 73 18.49 34.27 -49.64
CA TRP A 73 19.82 33.81 -49.98
C TRP A 73 20.88 34.69 -49.32
N PHE A 74 21.97 34.07 -48.86
CA PHE A 74 23.08 34.77 -48.22
C PHE A 74 24.35 34.62 -49.05
N GLY A 75 24.94 35.75 -49.44
CA GLY A 75 26.25 35.78 -50.06
C GLY A 75 27.35 35.89 -49.00
N VAL A 76 28.37 35.04 -49.10
CA VAL A 76 29.54 35.06 -48.19
C VAL A 76 30.85 35.08 -48.97
N VAL A 77 31.78 35.89 -48.50
CA VAL A 77 33.16 35.95 -49.02
C VAL A 77 34.09 35.41 -47.94
N ASN A 78 34.70 34.27 -48.24
CA ASN A 78 35.59 33.58 -47.32
C ASN A 78 37.06 33.89 -47.63
N ARG A 79 37.96 33.47 -46.72
CA ARG A 79 39.41 33.55 -46.97
C ARG A 79 39.78 32.72 -48.20
N SER A 80 40.59 33.31 -49.09
CA SER A 80 41.19 32.58 -50.21
C SER A 80 42.29 31.62 -49.72
N GLN A 81 42.72 30.69 -50.58
CA GLN A 81 43.84 29.81 -50.23
C GLN A 81 45.12 30.59 -49.87
N ALA A 82 45.36 31.73 -50.54
CA ALA A 82 46.48 32.60 -50.23
C ALA A 82 46.33 33.27 -48.84
N ASP A 83 45.12 33.68 -48.47
CA ASP A 83 44.84 34.27 -47.15
C ASP A 83 44.98 33.22 -46.03
N ILE A 84 44.62 31.97 -46.29
CA ILE A 84 44.83 30.83 -45.37
C ILE A 84 46.33 30.58 -45.19
N ASN A 85 47.09 30.52 -46.28
CA ASN A 85 48.55 30.29 -46.23
C ASN A 85 49.30 31.43 -45.51
N LYS A 86 48.75 32.65 -45.54
CA LYS A 86 49.26 33.83 -44.82
C LYS A 86 48.69 33.98 -43.41
N SER A 87 47.87 33.03 -42.94
CA SER A 87 47.23 33.05 -41.62
C SER A 87 46.48 34.35 -41.32
N VAL A 88 45.78 34.89 -42.31
CA VAL A 88 44.99 36.12 -42.14
C VAL A 88 43.92 35.91 -41.06
N ASP A 89 43.87 36.85 -40.12
CA ASP A 89 42.92 36.83 -39.01
C ASP A 89 41.46 36.96 -39.49
N MET A 90 40.54 36.36 -38.74
CA MET A 90 39.11 36.36 -39.03
C MET A 90 38.49 37.75 -38.93
N ILE A 91 39.01 38.65 -38.08
CA ILE A 91 38.52 40.04 -37.99
C ILE A 91 38.85 40.78 -39.28
N ALA A 92 40.07 40.60 -39.81
CA ALA A 92 40.49 41.18 -41.08
C ALA A 92 39.69 40.61 -42.25
N ALA A 93 39.44 39.29 -42.27
CA ALA A 93 38.63 38.65 -43.31
C ALA A 93 37.18 39.17 -43.33
N ARG A 94 36.53 39.33 -42.17
CA ARG A 94 35.18 39.89 -42.06
C ARG A 94 35.12 41.36 -42.48
N ARG A 95 36.16 42.14 -42.18
CA ARG A 95 36.25 43.53 -42.64
C ARG A 95 36.32 43.59 -44.16
N LYS A 96 37.17 42.76 -44.78
CA LYS A 96 37.31 42.63 -46.23
C LYS A 96 36.00 42.18 -46.89
N GLU A 97 35.28 41.23 -46.29
CA GLU A 97 33.94 40.83 -46.74
C GLU A 97 32.95 42.00 -46.73
N ARG A 98 32.92 42.78 -45.64
CA ARG A 98 32.05 43.96 -45.52
C ARG A 98 32.40 45.05 -46.54
N GLU A 99 33.69 45.31 -46.73
CA GLU A 99 34.19 46.25 -47.74
C GLU A 99 33.84 45.80 -49.15
N TYR A 100 33.95 44.50 -49.45
CA TYR A 100 33.57 43.94 -50.75
C TYR A 100 32.10 44.22 -51.07
N PHE A 101 31.17 43.89 -50.17
CA PHE A 101 29.75 44.14 -50.39
C PHE A 101 29.38 45.63 -50.39
N ALA A 102 30.12 46.47 -49.65
CA ALA A 102 29.87 47.91 -49.62
C ALA A 102 30.37 48.65 -50.87
N ASN A 103 31.48 48.19 -51.47
CA ASN A 103 32.13 48.83 -52.60
C ASN A 103 31.72 48.25 -53.97
N SER A 104 31.15 47.05 -54.02
CA SER A 104 30.68 46.44 -55.26
C SER A 104 29.39 47.11 -55.74
N PRO A 105 29.35 47.71 -56.95
CA PRO A 105 28.18 48.45 -57.42
C PRO A 105 26.92 47.58 -57.55
N GLU A 106 27.08 46.30 -57.86
CA GLU A 106 25.98 45.33 -58.05
C GLU A 106 25.35 44.87 -56.73
N TYR A 107 26.11 44.84 -55.62
CA TYR A 107 25.67 44.27 -54.34
C TYR A 107 25.42 45.32 -53.25
N LYS A 108 25.78 46.58 -53.49
CA LYS A 108 25.73 47.68 -52.51
C LYS A 108 24.36 47.85 -51.86
N HIS A 109 23.27 47.71 -52.62
CA HIS A 109 21.90 47.82 -52.08
C HIS A 109 21.55 46.68 -51.11
N MET A 110 22.21 45.52 -51.23
CA MET A 110 21.98 44.35 -50.39
C MET A 110 23.04 44.13 -49.31
N ALA A 111 24.08 44.97 -49.23
CA ALA A 111 25.19 44.80 -48.30
C ALA A 111 24.77 44.56 -46.84
N HIS A 112 23.64 45.14 -46.40
CA HIS A 112 23.09 44.96 -45.06
C HIS A 112 22.53 43.56 -44.76
N ARG A 113 22.23 42.76 -45.79
CA ARG A 113 21.72 41.37 -45.71
C ARG A 113 22.75 40.31 -46.08
N MET A 114 23.94 40.74 -46.49
CA MET A 114 25.01 39.87 -46.96
C MET A 114 26.10 39.71 -45.91
N GLY A 115 26.95 38.71 -46.13
CA GLY A 115 28.11 38.42 -45.31
C GLY A 115 27.86 37.41 -44.19
N SER A 116 28.97 36.84 -43.74
CA SER A 116 29.02 35.80 -42.72
C SER A 116 28.42 36.24 -41.37
N GLU A 117 28.56 37.51 -41.00
CA GLU A 117 28.01 38.05 -39.75
C GLU A 117 26.48 38.10 -39.77
N HIS A 118 25.89 38.51 -40.89
CA HIS A 118 24.44 38.57 -41.04
C HIS A 118 23.83 37.17 -41.12
N LEU A 119 24.46 36.25 -41.87
CA LEU A 119 24.10 34.83 -41.89
C LEU A 119 24.11 34.23 -40.47
N GLY A 120 25.17 34.47 -39.70
CA GLY A 120 25.28 34.00 -38.32
C GLY A 120 24.14 34.50 -37.43
N LYS A 121 23.83 35.80 -37.50
CA LYS A 121 22.70 36.40 -36.76
C LYS A 121 21.36 35.78 -37.13
N MET A 122 21.12 35.55 -38.42
CA MET A 122 19.87 34.94 -38.90
C MET A 122 19.73 33.47 -38.51
N LEU A 123 20.81 32.68 -38.61
CA LEU A 123 20.83 31.29 -38.16
C LEU A 123 20.57 31.19 -36.65
N SER A 124 21.20 32.05 -35.84
CA SER A 124 20.98 32.09 -34.39
C SER A 124 19.51 32.42 -34.06
N LYS A 125 18.94 33.44 -34.72
CA LYS A 125 17.53 33.82 -34.51
C LYS A 125 16.56 32.69 -34.91
N HIS A 126 16.83 32.01 -36.01
CA HIS A 126 16.01 30.89 -36.44
C HIS A 126 16.14 29.70 -35.48
N LEU A 127 17.35 29.34 -35.06
CA LEU A 127 17.59 28.29 -34.07
C LEU A 127 16.87 28.59 -32.76
N GLU A 128 16.95 29.83 -32.27
CA GLU A 128 16.24 30.26 -31.06
C GLU A 128 14.71 30.10 -31.22
N SER A 129 14.15 30.49 -32.36
CA SER A 129 12.72 30.32 -32.65
C SER A 129 12.30 28.84 -32.67
N VAL A 130 13.10 27.98 -33.29
CA VAL A 130 12.85 26.53 -33.33
C VAL A 130 12.91 25.94 -31.92
N ILE A 131 13.93 26.29 -31.13
CA ILE A 131 14.06 25.84 -29.73
C ILE A 131 12.83 26.28 -28.93
N LYS A 132 12.45 27.56 -28.98
CA LYS A 132 11.27 28.11 -28.28
C LYS A 132 9.97 27.40 -28.66
N SER A 133 9.79 27.06 -29.94
CA SER A 133 8.59 26.34 -30.40
C SER A 133 8.49 24.91 -29.86
N ARG A 134 9.63 24.28 -29.52
CA ARG A 134 9.70 22.90 -29.03
C ARG A 134 9.62 22.78 -27.51
N ILE A 135 9.99 23.82 -26.77
CA ILE A 135 9.98 23.84 -25.30
C ILE A 135 8.64 23.37 -24.70
N PRO A 136 7.45 23.87 -25.14
CA PRO A 136 6.18 23.42 -24.56
C PRO A 136 5.91 21.92 -24.74
N GLY A 137 6.30 21.37 -25.90
CA GLY A 137 6.18 19.93 -26.17
C GLY A 137 7.11 19.09 -25.29
N LEU A 138 8.34 19.55 -25.06
CA LEU A 138 9.28 18.92 -24.13
C LEU A 138 8.77 18.99 -22.68
N GLN A 139 8.27 20.14 -22.25
CA GLN A 139 7.72 20.31 -20.91
C GLN A 139 6.55 19.35 -20.65
N SER A 140 5.62 19.21 -21.61
CA SER A 140 4.51 18.25 -21.53
C SER A 140 5.00 16.80 -21.43
N LEU A 141 5.99 16.42 -22.23
CA LEU A 141 6.56 15.06 -22.23
C LEU A 141 7.26 14.75 -20.90
N ILE A 142 8.04 15.69 -20.36
CA ILE A 142 8.71 15.54 -19.07
C ILE A 142 7.67 15.41 -17.96
N ASN A 143 6.70 16.31 -17.89
CA ASN A 143 5.66 16.28 -16.86
C ASN A 143 4.90 14.95 -16.88
N LYS A 144 4.52 14.46 -18.08
CA LYS A 144 3.88 13.16 -18.23
C LYS A 144 4.77 12.02 -17.72
N SER A 145 6.06 12.03 -18.11
CA SER A 145 7.02 11.01 -17.69
C SER A 145 7.26 11.02 -16.17
N VAL A 146 7.30 12.19 -15.55
CA VAL A 146 7.41 12.36 -14.09
C VAL A 146 6.23 11.71 -13.39
N ILE A 147 4.99 12.00 -13.82
CA ILE A 147 3.77 11.43 -13.24
C ILE A 147 3.75 9.91 -13.37
N GLU A 148 4.11 9.37 -14.53
CA GLU A 148 4.18 7.91 -14.76
C GLU A 148 5.21 7.25 -13.84
N LEU A 149 6.40 7.84 -13.71
CA LEU A 149 7.47 7.34 -12.83
C LEU A 149 7.09 7.42 -11.35
N GLU A 150 6.44 8.51 -10.91
CA GLU A 150 5.96 8.65 -9.54
C GLU A 150 4.88 7.64 -9.19
N SER A 151 3.94 7.39 -10.11
CA SER A 151 2.90 6.38 -9.95
C SER A 151 3.49 4.97 -9.86
N GLU A 152 4.47 4.64 -10.73
CA GLU A 152 5.13 3.34 -10.70
C GLU A 152 5.93 3.15 -9.40
N LEU A 153 6.65 4.19 -8.95
CA LEU A 153 7.44 4.15 -7.71
C LEU A 153 6.53 4.05 -6.47
N SER A 154 5.38 4.73 -6.47
CA SER A 154 4.36 4.59 -5.43
C SER A 154 3.84 3.16 -5.33
N ARG A 155 3.60 2.49 -6.46
CA ARG A 155 3.17 1.07 -6.48
C ARG A 155 4.24 0.13 -5.95
N LEU A 156 5.51 0.42 -6.21
CA LEU A 156 6.62 -0.38 -5.69
C LEU A 156 6.85 -0.15 -4.19
N GLY A 157 6.35 0.93 -3.60
CA GLY A 157 6.51 1.25 -2.17
C GLY A 157 7.72 2.14 -1.89
N LYS A 158 7.85 2.54 -0.61
CA LYS A 158 8.90 3.45 -0.14
C LYS A 158 10.29 2.76 -0.17
N PRO A 159 11.38 3.50 -0.45
CA PRO A 159 12.73 2.97 -0.32
C PRO A 159 13.04 2.64 1.14
N ILE A 160 13.75 1.53 1.36
CA ILE A 160 14.20 1.12 2.69
C ILE A 160 15.28 2.11 3.17
N ALA A 161 15.13 2.63 4.39
CA ALA A 161 16.11 3.52 4.98
C ALA A 161 17.47 2.83 5.15
N ALA A 162 18.56 3.57 4.97
CA ALA A 162 19.91 3.02 5.08
C ALA A 162 20.29 2.74 6.55
N ASP A 163 19.85 3.62 7.46
CA ASP A 163 20.15 3.56 8.89
C ASP A 163 19.21 2.60 9.65
N ALA A 164 19.68 2.12 10.80
CA ALA A 164 18.92 1.19 11.63
C ALA A 164 17.63 1.81 12.19
N GLY A 165 17.65 3.10 12.51
CA GLY A 165 16.49 3.82 13.06
C GLY A 165 15.36 3.93 12.05
N GLY A 166 15.67 4.27 10.80
CA GLY A 166 14.71 4.32 9.70
C GLY A 166 14.11 2.94 9.36
N LYS A 167 14.90 1.86 9.43
CA LYS A 167 14.40 0.49 9.26
C LYS A 167 13.42 0.11 10.38
N LEU A 168 13.79 0.39 11.63
CA LEU A 168 12.90 0.16 12.78
C LEU A 168 11.60 0.95 12.64
N TYR A 169 11.70 2.24 12.30
CA TYR A 169 10.53 3.09 12.08
C TYR A 169 9.61 2.52 11.00
N MET A 170 10.16 2.07 9.87
CA MET A 170 9.40 1.47 8.79
C MET A 170 8.68 0.19 9.23
N ILE A 171 9.37 -0.71 9.95
CA ILE A 171 8.75 -1.94 10.48
C ILE A 171 7.61 -1.59 11.43
N VAL A 172 7.80 -0.62 12.32
CA VAL A 172 6.77 -0.16 13.27
C VAL A 172 5.59 0.48 12.53
N GLU A 173 5.82 1.26 11.48
CA GLU A 173 4.76 1.85 10.64
C GLU A 173 3.91 0.74 10.00
N ILE A 174 4.56 -0.30 9.43
CA ILE A 174 3.86 -1.45 8.84
C ILE A 174 3.04 -2.21 9.89
N CYS A 175 3.61 -2.44 11.08
CA CYS A 175 2.91 -3.09 12.19
C CYS A 175 1.68 -2.29 12.64
N ARG A 176 1.78 -0.95 12.69
CA ARG A 176 0.65 -0.06 13.03
C ARG A 176 -0.45 -0.12 11.98
N THR A 177 -0.11 -0.15 10.69
CA THR A 177 -1.09 -0.31 9.61
C THR A 177 -1.83 -1.64 9.74
N PHE A 178 -1.11 -2.75 9.98
CA PHE A 178 -1.72 -4.04 10.25
C PHE A 178 -2.65 -4.02 11.47
N ASP A 179 -2.19 -3.46 12.59
CA ASP A 179 -2.97 -3.37 13.83
C ASP A 179 -4.23 -2.53 13.64
N GLN A 180 -4.15 -1.44 12.86
CA GLN A 180 -5.31 -0.63 12.50
C GLN A 180 -6.34 -1.42 11.67
N ILE A 181 -5.90 -2.15 10.65
CA ILE A 181 -6.79 -3.00 9.83
C ILE A 181 -7.45 -4.08 10.68
N TYR A 182 -6.68 -4.72 11.58
CA TYR A 182 -7.21 -5.72 12.51
C TYR A 182 -8.28 -5.13 13.44
N LYS A 183 -8.04 -3.93 14.00
CA LYS A 183 -9.02 -3.20 14.81
C LYS A 183 -10.30 -2.87 14.02
N GLU A 184 -10.18 -2.49 12.75
CA GLU A 184 -11.32 -2.23 11.88
C GLU A 184 -12.19 -3.48 11.66
N HIS A 185 -11.60 -4.67 11.56
CA HIS A 185 -12.35 -5.93 11.54
C HIS A 185 -13.08 -6.23 12.85
N LEU A 186 -12.45 -5.91 13.99
CA LEU A 186 -13.07 -6.12 15.31
C LEU A 186 -14.20 -5.12 15.59
N ASP A 187 -14.04 -3.87 15.17
CA ASP A 187 -15.02 -2.80 15.36
C ASP A 187 -16.20 -2.87 14.39
N GLY A 188 -16.16 -3.80 13.41
CA GLY A 188 -17.23 -4.00 12.44
C GLY A 188 -17.22 -3.00 11.28
N VAL A 189 -16.17 -2.19 11.14
CA VAL A 189 -15.92 -1.38 9.93
C VAL A 189 -15.65 -2.30 8.74
N ARG A 190 -14.97 -3.43 8.99
CA ARG A 190 -14.75 -4.52 8.04
C ARG A 190 -15.48 -5.79 8.49
N PRO A 191 -15.89 -6.67 7.55
CA PRO A 191 -16.61 -7.89 7.89
C PRO A 191 -15.74 -8.88 8.66
N GLY A 192 -16.34 -9.60 9.62
CA GLY A 192 -15.72 -10.72 10.33
C GLY A 192 -15.87 -10.66 11.85
N GLY A 193 -15.76 -9.49 12.47
CA GLY A 193 -15.96 -9.34 13.92
C GLY A 193 -17.40 -9.63 14.37
N ASP A 194 -18.36 -9.43 13.48
CA ASP A 194 -19.79 -9.74 13.68
C ASP A 194 -20.03 -11.22 14.02
N LYS A 195 -19.19 -12.13 13.51
CA LYS A 195 -19.28 -13.57 13.78
C LYS A 195 -19.08 -13.92 15.25
N ILE A 196 -18.40 -13.07 16.02
CA ILE A 196 -18.21 -13.29 17.46
C ILE A 196 -19.56 -13.23 18.19
N TYR A 197 -20.46 -12.31 17.80
CA TYR A 197 -21.81 -12.26 18.38
C TYR A 197 -22.59 -13.54 18.13
N ASN A 198 -22.44 -14.17 16.96
CA ASN A 198 -23.09 -15.46 16.67
C ASN A 198 -22.63 -16.59 17.62
N VAL A 199 -21.38 -16.56 18.09
CA VAL A 199 -20.91 -17.52 19.11
C VAL A 199 -21.69 -17.33 20.42
N PHE A 200 -21.87 -16.08 20.85
CA PHE A 200 -22.51 -15.76 22.14
C PHE A 200 -24.04 -15.85 22.10
N ASP A 201 -24.66 -15.43 21.02
CA ASP A 201 -26.12 -15.33 20.92
C ASP A 201 -26.76 -16.65 20.47
N ASN A 202 -26.05 -17.46 19.67
CA ASN A 202 -26.59 -18.69 19.09
C ASN A 202 -25.86 -19.95 19.54
N GLN A 203 -24.53 -20.02 19.39
CA GLN A 203 -23.79 -21.27 19.63
C GLN A 203 -23.75 -21.67 21.11
N LEU A 204 -23.37 -20.75 22.00
CA LEU A 204 -23.30 -21.00 23.45
C LEU A 204 -24.70 -21.37 24.02
N PRO A 205 -25.79 -20.63 23.74
CA PRO A 205 -27.11 -20.98 24.24
C PRO A 205 -27.62 -22.32 23.70
N ALA A 206 -27.36 -22.62 22.43
CA ALA A 206 -27.68 -23.92 21.85
C ALA A 206 -26.89 -25.06 22.53
N ALA A 207 -25.60 -24.84 22.81
CA ALA A 207 -24.77 -25.82 23.51
C ALA A 207 -25.24 -26.07 24.95
N LEU A 208 -25.66 -25.04 25.68
CA LEU A 208 -26.25 -25.18 27.01
C LEU A 208 -27.58 -25.95 26.97
N THR A 209 -28.44 -25.68 25.97
CA THR A 209 -29.72 -26.39 25.82
C THR A 209 -29.52 -27.87 25.49
N ARG A 210 -28.45 -28.22 24.77
CA ARG A 210 -28.10 -29.62 24.42
C ARG A 210 -27.68 -30.46 25.62
N LEU A 211 -27.31 -29.86 26.76
CA LEU A 211 -26.96 -30.62 27.97
C LEU A 211 -28.16 -31.37 28.56
N GLN A 212 -29.39 -30.94 28.24
CA GLN A 212 -30.65 -31.57 28.66
C GLN A 212 -30.67 -31.88 30.17
N PHE A 213 -30.56 -30.84 31.00
CA PHE A 213 -30.54 -30.96 32.47
C PHE A 213 -31.75 -31.74 33.02
N ASP A 214 -32.90 -31.67 32.36
CA ASP A 214 -34.09 -32.46 32.70
C ASP A 214 -33.82 -33.98 32.71
N LYS A 215 -32.99 -34.47 31.79
CA LYS A 215 -32.61 -35.89 31.73
C LYS A 215 -31.53 -36.23 32.77
N GLN A 216 -30.60 -35.32 33.01
CA GLN A 216 -29.58 -35.51 34.04
C GLN A 216 -30.22 -35.59 35.44
N LEU A 217 -31.26 -34.78 35.67
CA LEU A 217 -32.04 -34.71 36.90
C LEU A 217 -33.30 -35.59 36.88
N ALA A 218 -33.30 -36.65 36.05
CA ALA A 218 -34.37 -37.65 36.07
C ALA A 218 -34.47 -38.35 37.44
N MET A 219 -35.67 -38.80 37.77
CA MET A 219 -36.00 -39.34 39.10
C MET A 219 -35.05 -40.46 39.56
N GLU A 220 -34.63 -41.34 38.64
CA GLU A 220 -33.70 -42.43 38.93
C GLU A 220 -32.32 -41.91 39.36
N ASN A 221 -31.80 -40.91 38.65
CA ASN A 221 -30.51 -40.28 38.97
C ASN A 221 -30.58 -39.51 40.29
N VAL A 222 -31.66 -38.76 40.50
CA VAL A 222 -31.90 -38.02 41.74
C VAL A 222 -31.93 -38.96 42.94
N ARG A 223 -32.67 -40.08 42.84
CA ARG A 223 -32.71 -41.10 43.90
C ARG A 223 -31.31 -41.66 44.18
N LYS A 224 -30.60 -42.08 43.13
CA LYS A 224 -29.27 -42.66 43.24
C LYS A 224 -28.29 -41.71 43.95
N LEU A 225 -28.17 -40.48 43.46
CA LEU A 225 -27.21 -39.49 43.98
C LEU A 225 -27.52 -39.05 45.42
N ILE A 226 -28.79 -38.92 45.80
CA ILE A 226 -29.16 -38.57 47.18
C ILE A 226 -28.85 -39.74 48.11
N THR A 227 -29.24 -40.96 47.76
CA THR A 227 -28.95 -42.14 48.60
C THR A 227 -27.44 -42.38 48.75
N GLU A 228 -26.65 -42.10 47.72
CA GLU A 228 -25.18 -42.19 47.76
C GLU A 228 -24.52 -41.06 48.58
N ALA A 229 -25.08 -39.85 48.56
CA ALA A 229 -24.48 -38.68 49.22
C ALA A 229 -24.82 -38.60 50.71
N ASP A 230 -26.07 -38.91 51.07
CA ASP A 230 -26.63 -38.71 52.41
C ASP A 230 -26.70 -40.03 53.22
N GLY A 231 -26.48 -41.18 52.57
CA GLY A 231 -26.46 -42.50 53.21
C GLY A 231 -27.84 -42.99 53.68
N TYR A 232 -27.85 -44.03 54.53
CA TYR A 232 -29.08 -44.67 55.02
C TYR A 232 -29.77 -43.92 56.18
N GLN A 233 -29.23 -42.80 56.63
CA GLN A 233 -29.70 -42.12 57.84
C GLN A 233 -30.82 -41.10 57.49
N PRO A 234 -32.01 -41.17 58.11
CA PRO A 234 -33.10 -40.25 57.80
C PRO A 234 -32.77 -38.82 58.26
N HIS A 235 -32.94 -37.84 57.38
CA HIS A 235 -32.69 -36.42 57.67
C HIS A 235 -33.93 -35.79 58.32
N LEU A 236 -33.71 -34.93 59.33
CA LEU A 236 -34.80 -34.24 60.04
C LEU A 236 -35.35 -33.02 59.27
N ILE A 237 -34.57 -32.44 58.35
CA ILE A 237 -34.91 -31.18 57.66
C ILE A 237 -34.76 -31.30 56.13
N ALA A 238 -33.56 -31.58 55.60
CA ALA A 238 -33.34 -31.81 54.17
C ALA A 238 -32.01 -32.56 53.91
N PRO A 239 -31.89 -33.34 52.81
CA PRO A 239 -30.65 -34.00 52.35
C PRO A 239 -29.68 -32.97 51.73
N GLU A 240 -29.01 -32.18 52.57
CA GLU A 240 -28.18 -31.05 52.11
C GLU A 240 -27.03 -31.51 51.20
N GLN A 241 -26.41 -32.66 51.49
CA GLN A 241 -25.29 -33.17 50.72
C GLN A 241 -25.74 -33.71 49.36
N GLY A 242 -26.92 -34.32 49.27
CA GLY A 242 -27.55 -34.74 48.02
C GLY A 242 -27.85 -33.56 47.09
N TYR A 243 -28.40 -32.46 47.62
CA TYR A 243 -28.60 -31.23 46.83
C TYR A 243 -27.28 -30.67 46.29
N ARG A 244 -26.25 -30.59 47.13
CA ARG A 244 -24.92 -30.11 46.70
C ARG A 244 -24.36 -30.94 45.56
N ARG A 245 -24.35 -32.28 45.70
CA ARG A 245 -23.84 -33.18 44.65
C ARG A 245 -24.63 -33.10 43.35
N LEU A 246 -25.96 -33.02 43.42
CA LEU A 246 -26.81 -32.92 42.22
C LEU A 246 -26.54 -31.63 41.45
N ILE A 247 -26.41 -30.51 42.17
CA ILE A 247 -26.10 -29.22 41.57
C ILE A 247 -24.68 -29.24 40.98
N GLU A 248 -23.68 -29.69 41.74
CA GLU A 248 -22.29 -29.79 41.29
C GLU A 248 -22.17 -30.65 40.02
N SER A 249 -22.80 -31.83 40.02
CA SER A 249 -22.79 -32.74 38.86
C SER A 249 -23.46 -32.14 37.62
N SER A 250 -24.46 -31.27 37.80
CA SER A 250 -25.13 -30.60 36.68
C SER A 250 -24.29 -29.43 36.17
N LEU A 251 -23.79 -28.58 37.06
CA LEU A 251 -23.02 -27.38 36.72
C LEU A 251 -21.66 -27.70 36.11
N ILE A 252 -20.98 -28.78 36.53
CA ILE A 252 -19.69 -29.16 35.97
C ILE A 252 -19.78 -29.49 34.46
N SER A 253 -20.95 -29.93 33.98
CA SER A 253 -21.19 -30.21 32.56
C SER A 253 -21.16 -28.94 31.68
N ILE A 254 -21.34 -27.75 32.28
CA ILE A 254 -21.27 -26.44 31.60
C ILE A 254 -19.83 -26.10 31.17
N ARG A 255 -18.81 -26.70 31.80
CA ARG A 255 -17.40 -26.48 31.44
C ARG A 255 -17.12 -26.76 29.97
N GLY A 256 -17.71 -27.83 29.41
CA GLY A 256 -17.55 -28.19 28.00
C GLY A 256 -18.03 -27.11 27.04
N PRO A 257 -19.31 -26.69 27.09
CA PRO A 257 -19.82 -25.56 26.31
C PRO A 257 -19.06 -24.24 26.51
N ALA A 258 -18.62 -23.96 27.74
CA ALA A 258 -17.86 -22.74 28.05
C ALA A 258 -16.48 -22.75 27.38
N GLU A 259 -15.76 -23.86 27.44
CA GLU A 259 -14.49 -24.07 26.73
C GLU A 259 -14.68 -24.01 25.21
N ALA A 260 -15.72 -24.64 24.68
CA ALA A 260 -16.03 -24.58 23.24
C ALA A 260 -16.28 -23.14 22.75
N ALA A 261 -16.91 -22.28 23.57
CA ALA A 261 -17.11 -20.88 23.23
C ALA A 261 -15.78 -20.09 23.20
N VAL A 262 -14.86 -20.36 24.13
CA VAL A 262 -13.50 -19.79 24.14
C VAL A 262 -12.76 -20.17 22.86
N GLU A 263 -12.76 -21.44 22.49
CA GLU A 263 -12.07 -21.95 21.28
C GLU A 263 -12.70 -21.40 19.99
N ALA A 264 -14.03 -21.29 19.93
CA ALA A 264 -14.72 -20.74 18.78
C ALA A 264 -14.35 -19.27 18.53
N VAL A 265 -14.28 -18.45 19.59
CA VAL A 265 -13.84 -17.05 19.48
C VAL A 265 -12.36 -16.99 19.08
N HIS A 266 -11.51 -17.81 19.67
CA HIS A 266 -10.10 -17.88 19.30
C HIS A 266 -9.88 -18.18 17.81
N SER A 267 -10.60 -19.16 17.26
CA SER A 267 -10.54 -19.47 15.83
C SER A 267 -10.95 -18.29 14.96
N LEU A 268 -11.99 -17.55 15.34
CA LEU A 268 -12.42 -16.34 14.62
C LEU A 268 -11.36 -15.25 14.67
N LEU A 269 -10.72 -15.03 15.82
CA LEU A 269 -9.63 -14.04 15.94
C LEU A 269 -8.41 -14.42 15.08
N LYS A 270 -8.08 -15.73 14.98
CA LYS A 270 -7.05 -16.22 14.06
C LYS A 270 -7.40 -15.93 12.60
N ASP A 271 -8.64 -16.18 12.18
CA ASP A 271 -9.10 -15.85 10.83
C ASP A 271 -8.99 -14.34 10.53
N LEU A 272 -9.29 -13.49 11.51
CA LEU A 272 -9.15 -12.04 11.38
C LEU A 272 -7.70 -11.61 11.21
N ILE A 273 -6.75 -12.24 11.92
CA ILE A 273 -5.31 -11.99 11.70
C ILE A 273 -4.94 -12.30 10.26
N HIS A 274 -5.33 -13.47 9.75
CA HIS A 274 -5.00 -13.86 8.37
C HIS A 274 -5.57 -12.89 7.33
N LYS A 275 -6.81 -12.41 7.55
CA LYS A 275 -7.41 -11.36 6.71
C LYS A 275 -6.63 -10.05 6.78
N ALA A 276 -6.35 -9.56 7.98
CA ALA A 276 -5.60 -8.33 8.18
C ALA A 276 -4.21 -8.40 7.53
N ILE A 277 -3.48 -9.52 7.68
CA ILE A 277 -2.19 -9.74 7.00
C ILE A 277 -2.35 -9.66 5.47
N SER A 278 -3.43 -10.24 4.93
CA SER A 278 -3.65 -10.26 3.48
C SER A 278 -4.01 -8.88 2.91
N GLU A 279 -4.66 -8.04 3.71
CA GLU A 279 -5.11 -6.69 3.34
C GLU A 279 -4.02 -5.62 3.51
N THR A 280 -3.05 -5.85 4.39
CA THR A 280 -1.86 -4.98 4.51
C THR A 280 -0.94 -5.15 3.30
N LEU A 281 -0.88 -4.13 2.44
CA LEU A 281 -0.12 -4.15 1.19
C LEU A 281 1.39 -4.25 1.42
N GLU A 282 1.90 -3.58 2.44
CA GLU A 282 3.32 -3.53 2.78
C GLU A 282 3.82 -4.90 3.25
N LEU A 283 3.01 -5.68 3.96
CA LEU A 283 3.36 -7.05 4.35
C LEU A 283 3.44 -7.99 3.14
N ARG A 284 2.85 -7.65 1.99
CA ARG A 284 3.05 -8.44 0.75
C ARG A 284 4.44 -8.22 0.15
N GLN A 285 5.03 -7.05 0.38
CA GLN A 285 6.36 -6.69 -0.14
C GLN A 285 7.49 -7.33 0.67
N TYR A 286 7.26 -7.61 1.96
CA TYR A 286 8.25 -8.16 2.88
C TYR A 286 7.82 -9.52 3.44
N PRO A 287 8.10 -10.65 2.73
CA PRO A 287 7.65 -11.98 3.14
C PRO A 287 8.16 -12.40 4.52
N THR A 288 9.41 -12.08 4.86
CA THR A 288 9.97 -12.41 6.18
C THR A 288 9.20 -11.69 7.29
N LEU A 289 9.03 -10.37 7.17
CA LEU A 289 8.25 -9.58 8.13
C LEU A 289 6.81 -10.08 8.25
N ARG A 290 6.19 -10.48 7.13
CA ARG A 290 4.84 -11.06 7.13
C ARG A 290 4.72 -12.30 7.98
N VAL A 291 5.70 -13.21 7.89
CA VAL A 291 5.72 -14.44 8.68
C VAL A 291 5.93 -14.11 10.16
N GLU A 292 6.91 -13.26 10.47
CA GLU A 292 7.22 -12.88 11.85
C GLU A 292 6.06 -12.15 12.54
N VAL A 293 5.43 -11.17 11.88
CA VAL A 293 4.24 -10.47 12.40
C VAL A 293 3.08 -11.44 12.59
N GLY A 294 2.87 -12.36 11.64
CA GLY A 294 1.82 -13.37 11.75
C GLY A 294 2.03 -14.32 12.92
N ASN A 295 3.24 -14.87 13.07
CA ASN A 295 3.58 -15.75 14.17
C ASN A 295 3.44 -15.03 15.52
N ALA A 296 3.96 -13.81 15.64
CA ALA A 296 3.88 -13.04 16.87
C ALA A 296 2.44 -12.70 17.28
N ALA A 297 1.57 -12.40 16.30
CA ALA A 297 0.15 -12.17 16.55
C ALA A 297 -0.57 -13.45 16.99
N LEU A 298 -0.29 -14.59 16.34
CA LEU A 298 -0.88 -15.89 16.69
C LEU A 298 -0.43 -16.36 18.09
N ASP A 299 0.86 -16.23 18.41
CA ASP A 299 1.41 -16.57 19.73
C ASP A 299 0.77 -15.73 20.83
N SER A 300 0.51 -14.44 20.55
CA SER A 300 -0.15 -13.54 21.49
C SER A 300 -1.62 -13.94 21.71
N LEU A 301 -2.34 -14.31 20.65
CA LEU A 301 -3.69 -14.85 20.80
C LEU A 301 -3.71 -16.18 21.58
N ASP A 302 -2.74 -17.06 21.36
CA ASP A 302 -2.70 -18.34 22.07
C ASP A 302 -2.48 -18.14 23.59
N ARG A 303 -1.70 -17.13 24.01
CA ARG A 303 -1.61 -16.72 25.43
C ARG A 303 -2.93 -16.18 25.97
N MET A 304 -3.60 -15.30 25.22
CA MET A 304 -4.89 -14.73 25.59
C MET A 304 -6.00 -15.80 25.69
N ARG A 305 -5.95 -16.82 24.82
CA ARG A 305 -6.84 -18.00 24.86
C ARG A 305 -6.71 -18.73 26.19
N GLU A 306 -5.49 -19.04 26.61
CA GLU A 306 -5.25 -19.78 27.86
C GLU A 306 -5.73 -19.00 29.09
N GLU A 307 -5.48 -17.70 29.14
CA GLU A 307 -5.99 -16.84 30.22
C GLU A 307 -7.52 -16.79 30.23
N SER A 308 -8.14 -16.65 29.05
CA SER A 308 -9.60 -16.64 28.91
C SER A 308 -10.25 -17.97 29.27
N LYS A 309 -9.63 -19.09 28.89
CA LYS A 309 -10.06 -20.43 29.27
C LYS A 309 -10.05 -20.58 30.78
N LYS A 310 -8.95 -20.21 31.43
CA LYS A 310 -8.81 -20.26 32.89
C LYS A 310 -9.83 -19.37 33.59
N ALA A 311 -10.03 -18.14 33.13
CA ALA A 311 -11.00 -17.20 33.70
C ALA A 311 -12.44 -17.70 33.54
N THR A 312 -12.79 -18.20 32.35
CA THR A 312 -14.13 -18.68 32.03
C THR A 312 -14.49 -19.93 32.83
N LEU A 313 -13.57 -20.90 32.92
CA LEU A 313 -13.79 -22.10 33.73
C LEU A 313 -13.88 -21.78 35.22
N LYS A 314 -13.10 -20.80 35.69
CA LYS A 314 -13.19 -20.33 37.08
C LYS A 314 -14.56 -19.75 37.41
N LEU A 315 -15.23 -19.07 36.47
CA LEU A 315 -16.61 -18.62 36.68
C LEU A 315 -17.56 -19.79 36.94
N VAL A 316 -17.42 -20.88 36.17
CA VAL A 316 -18.24 -22.09 36.39
C VAL A 316 -17.90 -22.73 37.74
N ASP A 317 -16.62 -22.85 38.08
CA ASP A 317 -16.16 -23.45 39.34
C ASP A 317 -16.62 -22.65 40.56
N MET A 318 -16.71 -21.31 40.44
CA MET A 318 -17.25 -20.45 41.50
C MET A 318 -18.72 -20.75 41.79
N GLU A 319 -19.55 -20.95 40.75
CA GLU A 319 -20.96 -21.32 40.91
C GLU A 319 -21.13 -22.73 41.51
N CYS A 320 -20.19 -23.65 41.26
CA CYS A 320 -20.18 -24.99 41.88
C CYS A 320 -19.74 -24.96 43.35
N SER A 321 -18.85 -24.04 43.73
CA SER A 321 -18.14 -24.08 45.02
C SER A 321 -18.96 -23.58 46.20
N TYR A 322 -19.91 -22.65 45.97
CA TYR A 322 -20.68 -22.06 47.05
C TYR A 322 -22.16 -21.90 46.70
N LEU A 323 -22.99 -22.62 47.45
CA LEU A 323 -24.44 -22.45 47.45
C LEU A 323 -24.83 -21.46 48.53
N THR A 324 -25.59 -20.44 48.16
CA THR A 324 -26.02 -19.40 49.10
C THR A 324 -26.96 -19.99 50.16
N VAL A 325 -26.86 -19.51 51.40
CA VAL A 325 -27.76 -19.94 52.50
C VAL A 325 -29.23 -19.67 52.15
N ASP A 326 -29.49 -18.64 51.34
CA ASP A 326 -30.83 -18.32 50.85
C ASP A 326 -31.40 -19.39 49.92
N PHE A 327 -30.58 -20.14 49.19
CA PHE A 327 -31.05 -21.28 48.43
C PHE A 327 -31.70 -22.32 49.35
N PHE A 328 -31.01 -22.68 50.45
CA PHE A 328 -31.51 -23.66 51.42
C PHE A 328 -32.70 -23.14 52.23
N ARG A 329 -32.75 -21.84 52.54
CA ARG A 329 -33.90 -21.22 53.23
C ARG A 329 -35.17 -21.18 52.39
N LYS A 330 -35.04 -21.08 51.07
CA LYS A 330 -36.15 -21.06 50.11
C LYS A 330 -36.58 -22.46 49.68
N LEU A 331 -35.91 -23.52 50.15
CA LEU A 331 -36.41 -24.87 49.96
C LEU A 331 -37.81 -24.95 50.57
N PRO A 332 -38.78 -25.55 49.86
CA PRO A 332 -40.12 -25.73 50.40
C PRO A 332 -40.01 -26.43 51.77
N GLN A 333 -40.37 -25.72 52.85
CA GLN A 333 -40.49 -26.36 54.15
C GLN A 333 -41.67 -27.32 54.06
N ASP A 334 -41.49 -28.59 54.41
CA ASP A 334 -42.61 -29.52 54.60
C ASP A 334 -43.35 -29.13 55.89
N VAL A 335 -44.08 -28.03 55.83
CA VAL A 335 -45.03 -27.63 56.86
C VAL A 335 -46.42 -27.87 56.28
N GLU A 336 -47.02 -28.94 56.83
CA GLU A 336 -48.44 -29.32 56.80
C GLU A 336 -48.99 -30.10 55.58
N LYS A 337 -49.20 -31.41 55.81
CA LYS A 337 -50.54 -31.99 56.08
C LYS A 337 -50.40 -33.39 56.69
N GLY A 338 -51.14 -33.63 57.78
CA GLY A 338 -51.09 -34.84 58.60
C GLY A 338 -51.10 -36.15 57.80
N GLY A 339 -50.04 -36.94 57.98
CA GLY A 339 -49.97 -38.33 57.55
C GLY A 339 -50.38 -39.24 58.70
N ASN A 340 -51.21 -40.25 58.40
CA ASN A 340 -51.61 -41.30 59.34
C ASN A 340 -50.38 -41.94 60.03
N PRO A 341 -50.47 -42.35 61.30
CA PRO A 341 -49.34 -42.90 62.08
C PRO A 341 -48.78 -44.24 61.56
N THR A 342 -49.32 -44.78 60.47
CA THR A 342 -49.01 -46.10 59.92
C THR A 342 -48.04 -46.08 58.74
N HIS A 343 -47.65 -44.92 58.22
CA HIS A 343 -46.60 -44.85 57.19
C HIS A 343 -45.22 -44.91 57.86
N SER A 344 -44.43 -45.92 57.50
CA SER A 344 -43.07 -46.12 57.96
C SER A 344 -42.24 -44.85 57.73
N ILE A 345 -41.30 -44.56 58.62
CA ILE A 345 -40.29 -43.49 58.44
C ILE A 345 -39.55 -43.62 57.10
N PHE A 346 -39.57 -44.81 56.49
CA PHE A 346 -39.07 -45.11 55.14
C PHE A 346 -39.86 -44.47 53.98
N ASP A 347 -41.14 -44.13 54.15
CA ASP A 347 -41.97 -43.47 53.11
C ASP A 347 -41.71 -41.94 53.00
N ARG A 348 -40.73 -41.41 53.73
CA ARG A 348 -40.43 -39.96 53.66
C ARG A 348 -39.72 -39.55 52.36
N TYR A 349 -39.08 -40.48 51.65
CA TYR A 349 -38.56 -40.29 50.29
C TYR A 349 -39.55 -40.79 49.23
N ASN A 350 -40.84 -40.50 49.42
CA ASN A 350 -41.86 -40.75 48.40
C ASN A 350 -41.43 -40.13 47.06
N ASP A 351 -41.85 -40.76 45.96
CA ASP A 351 -41.54 -40.32 44.59
C ASP A 351 -41.91 -38.85 44.36
N SER A 352 -42.92 -38.34 45.07
CA SER A 352 -43.31 -36.92 45.08
C SER A 352 -42.24 -35.99 45.67
N TYR A 353 -41.54 -36.41 46.73
CA TYR A 353 -40.46 -35.65 47.36
C TYR A 353 -39.24 -35.59 46.44
N LEU A 354 -38.79 -36.73 45.90
CA LEU A 354 -37.65 -36.78 44.96
C LEU A 354 -37.90 -35.98 43.68
N ARG A 355 -39.14 -35.98 43.16
CA ARG A 355 -39.53 -35.11 42.04
C ARG A 355 -39.44 -33.63 42.38
N ARG A 356 -39.83 -33.22 43.59
CA ARG A 356 -39.68 -31.83 44.07
C ARG A 356 -38.21 -31.43 44.18
N ILE A 357 -37.33 -32.32 44.66
CA ILE A 357 -35.88 -32.09 44.69
C ILE A 357 -35.36 -31.84 43.27
N GLY A 358 -35.65 -32.75 42.34
CA GLY A 358 -35.22 -32.62 40.94
C GLY A 358 -35.69 -31.30 40.31
N THR A 359 -36.95 -30.92 40.54
CA THR A 359 -37.52 -29.66 40.02
C THR A 359 -36.84 -28.43 40.63
N THR A 360 -36.53 -28.45 41.93
CA THR A 360 -35.88 -27.34 42.64
C THR A 360 -34.43 -27.18 42.19
N VAL A 361 -33.69 -28.29 42.07
CA VAL A 361 -32.32 -28.31 41.53
C VAL A 361 -32.32 -27.82 40.09
N LEU A 362 -33.25 -28.29 39.25
CA LEU A 362 -33.37 -27.85 37.86
C LEU A 362 -33.63 -26.34 37.76
N SER A 363 -34.53 -25.80 38.60
CA SER A 363 -34.79 -24.36 38.64
C SER A 363 -33.54 -23.56 39.01
N TYR A 364 -32.75 -24.05 39.96
CA TYR A 364 -31.50 -23.42 40.36
C TYR A 364 -30.44 -23.50 39.25
N VAL A 365 -30.24 -24.67 38.65
CA VAL A 365 -29.31 -24.88 37.53
C VAL A 365 -29.68 -23.98 36.35
N ASN A 366 -30.97 -23.84 36.03
CA ASN A 366 -31.43 -22.93 34.97
C ASN A 366 -31.16 -21.46 35.30
N MET A 367 -31.33 -21.04 36.55
CA MET A 367 -30.98 -19.70 37.01
C MET A 367 -29.47 -19.43 36.87
N VAL A 368 -28.63 -20.36 37.31
CA VAL A 368 -27.16 -20.26 37.17
C VAL A 368 -26.77 -20.26 35.69
N CYS A 369 -27.37 -21.11 34.85
CA CYS A 369 -27.14 -21.10 33.40
C CYS A 369 -27.49 -19.74 32.77
N ALA A 370 -28.59 -19.10 33.19
CA ALA A 370 -28.95 -17.77 32.71
C ALA A 370 -27.94 -16.70 33.14
N SER A 371 -27.38 -16.81 34.35
CA SER A 371 -26.27 -15.95 34.81
C SER A 371 -25.01 -16.18 33.96
N LEU A 372 -24.57 -17.44 33.83
CA LEU A 372 -23.37 -17.83 33.09
C LEU A 372 -23.46 -17.49 31.60
N ARG A 373 -24.64 -17.56 30.98
CA ARG A 373 -24.88 -17.12 29.60
C ARG A 373 -24.48 -15.66 29.38
N ASN A 374 -24.56 -14.82 30.40
CA ASN A 374 -24.14 -13.42 30.34
C ASN A 374 -22.70 -13.20 30.81
N SER A 375 -22.23 -13.96 31.80
CA SER A 375 -20.90 -13.80 32.39
C SER A 375 -19.78 -14.40 31.54
N ILE A 376 -20.02 -15.54 30.88
CA ILE A 376 -19.04 -16.21 30.01
C ILE A 376 -18.63 -15.31 28.84
N PRO A 377 -19.54 -14.74 28.02
CA PRO A 377 -19.16 -13.82 26.95
C PRO A 377 -18.35 -12.62 27.45
N LYS A 378 -18.71 -12.05 28.61
CA LYS A 378 -17.95 -10.93 29.21
C LYS A 378 -16.52 -11.33 29.53
N SER A 379 -16.31 -12.52 30.09
CA SER A 379 -14.96 -13.04 30.37
C SER A 379 -14.16 -13.25 29.09
N ILE A 380 -14.78 -13.82 28.05
CA ILE A 380 -14.13 -14.05 26.76
C ILE A 380 -13.76 -12.73 26.08
N VAL A 381 -14.69 -11.77 26.04
CA VAL A 381 -14.45 -10.45 25.47
C VAL A 381 -13.35 -9.71 26.25
N TYR A 382 -13.36 -9.77 27.57
CA TYR A 382 -12.36 -9.10 28.40
C TYR A 382 -10.96 -9.69 28.18
N CYS A 383 -10.81 -11.01 28.25
CA CYS A 383 -9.50 -11.67 28.21
C CYS A 383 -8.95 -11.90 26.80
N GLN A 384 -9.81 -12.09 25.79
CA GLN A 384 -9.38 -12.32 24.41
C GLN A 384 -9.62 -11.13 23.52
N VAL A 385 -10.89 -10.76 23.27
CA VAL A 385 -11.22 -9.79 22.20
C VAL A 385 -10.63 -8.41 22.49
N ARG A 386 -10.79 -7.92 23.72
CA ARG A 386 -10.32 -6.61 24.15
C ARG A 386 -8.79 -6.57 24.27
N GLU A 387 -8.17 -7.61 24.81
CA GLU A 387 -6.72 -7.69 24.89
C GLU A 387 -6.08 -7.83 23.51
N ALA A 388 -6.64 -8.67 22.63
CA ALA A 388 -6.23 -8.76 21.23
C ALA A 388 -6.36 -7.43 20.50
N LYS A 389 -7.35 -6.59 20.85
CA LYS A 389 -7.45 -5.23 20.27
C LYS A 389 -6.34 -4.30 20.76
N ARG A 390 -5.80 -4.50 21.96
CA ARG A 390 -4.91 -3.53 22.63
C ARG A 390 -3.44 -3.88 22.50
N THR A 391 -3.10 -5.16 22.62
CA THR A 391 -1.73 -5.61 22.91
C THR A 391 -1.22 -6.69 21.96
N LEU A 392 -1.89 -6.90 20.81
CA LEU A 392 -1.59 -8.01 19.88
C LEU A 392 -0.12 -8.08 19.46
N LEU A 393 0.50 -6.93 19.20
CA LEU A 393 1.89 -6.84 18.74
C LEU A 393 2.83 -6.20 19.78
N ASP A 394 2.39 -5.90 21.00
CA ASP A 394 3.21 -5.18 21.98
C ASP A 394 4.49 -5.95 22.34
N HIS A 395 4.38 -7.26 22.49
CA HIS A 395 5.54 -8.12 22.75
C HIS A 395 6.52 -8.11 21.57
N PHE A 396 6.01 -8.21 20.34
CA PHE A 396 6.82 -8.14 19.13
C PHE A 396 7.53 -6.79 18.97
N LEU A 397 6.81 -5.69 19.19
CA LEU A 397 7.37 -4.34 19.14
C LEU A 397 8.46 -4.12 20.21
N THR A 398 8.30 -4.73 21.38
CA THR A 398 9.31 -4.70 22.44
C THR A 398 10.57 -5.47 22.04
N GLU A 399 10.42 -6.64 21.42
CA GLU A 399 11.54 -7.43 20.92
C GLU A 399 12.24 -6.76 19.73
N LEU A 400 11.49 -6.14 18.82
CA LEU A 400 12.04 -5.35 17.71
C LEU A 400 12.98 -4.23 18.20
N GLY A 401 12.66 -3.59 19.33
CA GLY A 401 13.50 -2.56 19.92
C GLY A 401 14.87 -3.05 20.40
N LYS A 402 15.03 -4.37 20.61
CA LYS A 402 16.28 -5.02 21.05
C LYS A 402 17.09 -5.61 19.89
N MET A 403 16.52 -5.68 18.69
CA MET A 403 17.14 -6.34 17.55
C MET A 403 18.33 -5.56 16.99
N GLU A 404 19.33 -6.30 16.52
CA GLU A 404 20.48 -5.70 15.83
C GLU A 404 20.12 -5.18 14.43
N PRO A 405 20.87 -4.21 13.89
CA PRO A 405 20.63 -3.66 12.53
C PRO A 405 20.58 -4.72 11.41
N LYS A 406 21.33 -5.82 11.55
CA LYS A 406 21.34 -6.93 10.58
C LYS A 406 20.04 -7.72 10.61
N GLN A 407 19.47 -7.92 11.80
CA GLN A 407 18.20 -8.63 11.98
C GLN A 407 17.04 -7.78 11.44
N LEU A 408 17.04 -6.48 11.74
CA LEU A 408 16.06 -5.54 11.17
C LEU A 408 16.12 -5.51 9.64
N ALA A 409 17.32 -5.57 9.06
CA ALA A 409 17.47 -5.67 7.61
C ALA A 409 16.89 -6.98 7.05
N SER A 410 17.08 -8.12 7.74
CA SER A 410 16.53 -9.41 7.29
C SER A 410 14.99 -9.46 7.29
N LEU A 411 14.35 -8.69 8.17
CA LEU A 411 12.89 -8.56 8.19
C LEU A 411 12.37 -7.82 6.94
N LEU A 412 13.10 -6.80 6.49
CA LEU A 412 12.80 -6.01 5.30
C LEU A 412 13.44 -6.59 4.02
N ASN A 413 13.69 -7.90 3.99
CA ASN A 413 14.20 -8.56 2.79
C ASN A 413 13.16 -8.45 1.65
N GLU A 414 13.45 -7.59 0.70
CA GLU A 414 12.70 -7.41 -0.54
C GLU A 414 13.35 -8.22 -1.67
N ASP A 415 12.57 -8.57 -2.70
CA ASP A 415 13.09 -9.14 -3.94
C ASP A 415 14.17 -8.21 -4.54
N PRO A 416 15.41 -8.70 -4.76
CA PRO A 416 16.49 -7.90 -5.35
C PRO A 416 16.09 -7.23 -6.67
N ALA A 417 15.24 -7.87 -7.48
CA ALA A 417 14.77 -7.30 -8.74
C ALA A 417 13.86 -6.08 -8.52
N VAL A 418 13.04 -6.10 -7.46
CA VAL A 418 12.18 -4.96 -7.10
C VAL A 418 13.01 -3.81 -6.55
N MET A 419 14.00 -4.10 -5.71
CA MET A 419 14.93 -3.10 -5.18
C MET A 419 15.75 -2.43 -6.29
N GLU A 420 16.29 -3.21 -7.23
CA GLU A 420 17.05 -2.69 -8.38
C GLU A 420 16.15 -1.83 -9.27
N ARG A 421 14.94 -2.30 -9.58
CA ARG A 421 13.95 -1.55 -10.36
C ARG A 421 13.56 -0.24 -9.68
N ARG A 422 13.31 -0.25 -8.37
CA ARG A 422 13.00 0.97 -7.60
C ARG A 422 14.15 1.97 -7.67
N THR A 423 15.38 1.49 -7.51
CA THR A 423 16.58 2.34 -7.57
C THR A 423 16.77 2.95 -8.96
N ALA A 424 16.57 2.16 -10.02
CA ALA A 424 16.65 2.64 -11.41
C ALA A 424 15.57 3.69 -11.72
N LEU A 425 14.33 3.45 -11.29
CA LEU A 425 13.22 4.40 -11.46
C LEU A 425 13.45 5.69 -10.67
N SER A 426 13.96 5.60 -9.43
CA SER A 426 14.27 6.77 -8.60
C SER A 426 15.33 7.65 -9.25
N LYS A 427 16.43 7.06 -9.75
CA LYS A 427 17.47 7.79 -10.49
C LYS A 427 16.91 8.45 -11.75
N ARG A 428 16.06 7.73 -12.49
CA ARG A 428 15.42 8.25 -13.68
C ARG A 428 14.50 9.43 -13.34
N LEU A 429 13.71 9.32 -12.28
CA LEU A 429 12.82 10.38 -11.79
C LEU A 429 13.61 11.64 -11.40
N GLU A 430 14.73 11.49 -10.68
CA GLU A 430 15.62 12.61 -10.34
C GLU A 430 16.11 13.34 -11.59
N LEU A 431 16.53 12.61 -12.63
CA LEU A 431 16.97 13.20 -13.89
C LEU A 431 15.83 13.96 -14.59
N TYR A 432 14.60 13.42 -14.61
CA TYR A 432 13.46 14.13 -15.19
C TYR A 432 13.06 15.36 -14.38
N LYS A 433 13.14 15.32 -13.04
CA LYS A 433 12.90 16.48 -12.18
C LYS A 433 13.96 17.57 -12.37
N ALA A 434 15.23 17.18 -12.50
CA ALA A 434 16.30 18.12 -12.86
C ALA A 434 16.02 18.76 -14.23
N ALA A 435 15.66 17.95 -15.23
CA ALA A 435 15.31 18.46 -16.56
C ALA A 435 14.06 19.36 -16.54
N GLN A 436 13.07 19.06 -15.71
CA GLN A 436 11.89 19.91 -15.50
C GLN A 436 12.28 21.29 -14.98
N ASN A 437 13.13 21.34 -13.94
CA ASN A 437 13.61 22.59 -13.36
C ASN A 437 14.40 23.44 -14.37
N GLU A 438 15.26 22.81 -15.18
CA GLU A 438 16.02 23.49 -16.23
C GLU A 438 15.09 24.05 -17.33
N ILE A 439 14.09 23.28 -17.77
CA ILE A 439 13.14 23.73 -18.78
C ILE A 439 12.28 24.88 -18.24
N ASP A 440 11.81 24.78 -17.00
CA ASP A 440 11.02 25.84 -16.38
C ASP A 440 11.86 27.12 -16.27
N ALA A 441 13.13 27.05 -15.83
CA ALA A 441 14.01 28.21 -15.77
C ALA A 441 14.15 28.94 -17.14
N VAL A 442 14.20 28.18 -18.24
CA VAL A 442 14.24 28.75 -19.60
C VAL A 442 12.88 29.28 -20.05
N ALA A 443 11.77 28.67 -19.62
CA ALA A 443 10.42 29.12 -19.97
C ALA A 443 10.05 30.45 -19.29
N TRP A 444 10.59 30.71 -18.09
CA TRP A 444 10.33 31.92 -17.29
C TRP A 444 11.27 33.10 -17.61
N SER A 445 12.35 32.91 -18.39
CA SER A 445 13.29 33.99 -18.76
C SER A 445 12.79 34.92 -19.89
N LYS A 446 11.47 35.15 -19.95
CA LYS A 446 10.82 36.01 -20.96
C LYS A 446 11.34 37.44 -20.96
#